data_AF-A0A9E2V8Z1-F1
#
_entry.id   AF-A0A9E2V8Z1-F1
#
_cell.length_a   1.000
_cell.length_b   1.000
_cell.length_c   1.000
_cell.angle_alpha   90.00
_cell.angle_beta   90.00
_cell.angle_gamma   90.00
#
_symmetry.space_group_name_H-M   'P 1'
#
loop_
_entity.id
_entity.type
_entity.pdbx_description
1 polymer ?
#
loop_
_entity_poly.entity_id
_entity_poly.type
_entity_poly.pdbx_seq_one_letter_code
_entity_poly.pdbx_strand_id
1 'polypeptide(L)'
;IILSDILGDEDQTGDMDFKVAGTRDGITALQMDIKIHELSRDIMRKALEQARTGRLFILDKMLEVLKEPREEISPHAPKIITIKINPDKIREIIGPGGKTIRAMQSETNTRIEIDDSGIVKIAAVSEKDADAALEKIKEIIREPEVGAIYEGTVVKIMDFGAFVQIMPNVDGLVHISQLAPHRVAKVSDIVKEGDKIKVKVLEVTTDGKIRLSRKAVLEEKNGPNSN
;
A
#
# COMPACT_ATOMS: atom_id res chain seq x y z
N ILE A 1 -11.18 21.77 -49.77
CA ILE A 1 -9.88 22.24 -49.22
C ILE A 1 -9.74 21.62 -47.83
N ILE A 2 -8.52 21.36 -47.36
CA ILE A 2 -8.30 20.78 -46.02
C ILE A 2 -7.54 21.83 -45.20
N LEU A 3 -8.16 22.27 -44.11
CA LEU A 3 -7.58 23.24 -43.18
C LEU A 3 -6.93 22.52 -42.00
N SER A 4 -6.03 23.19 -41.29
CA SER A 4 -5.35 22.66 -40.11
C SER A 4 -5.38 23.70 -39.01
N ASP A 5 -5.58 23.24 -37.76
CA ASP A 5 -5.72 24.10 -36.58
C ASP A 5 -6.78 25.20 -36.78
N ILE A 6 -7.99 24.74 -37.10
CA ILE A 6 -9.09 25.62 -37.52
C ILE A 6 -9.57 26.53 -36.38
N LEU A 7 -9.97 27.74 -36.75
CA LEU A 7 -10.66 28.68 -35.88
C LEU A 7 -12.15 28.36 -35.78
N GLY A 8 -12.84 28.99 -34.81
CA GLY A 8 -14.29 28.81 -34.63
C GLY A 8 -15.10 29.20 -35.87
N ASP A 9 -14.72 30.28 -36.54
CA ASP A 9 -15.40 30.74 -37.77
C ASP A 9 -15.20 29.76 -38.94
N GLU A 10 -14.04 29.11 -39.01
CA GLU A 10 -13.72 28.10 -40.03
C GLU A 10 -14.46 26.78 -39.77
N ASP A 11 -14.71 26.42 -38.51
CA ASP A 11 -15.57 25.30 -38.14
C ASP A 11 -17.04 25.59 -38.51
N GLN A 12 -17.55 26.78 -38.17
CA GLN A 12 -18.94 27.15 -38.46
C GLN A 12 -19.26 27.12 -39.95
N THR A 13 -18.29 27.50 -40.79
CA THR A 13 -18.45 27.57 -42.26
C THR A 13 -17.98 26.30 -42.98
N GLY A 14 -17.38 25.35 -42.27
CA GLY A 14 -16.83 24.12 -42.85
C GLY A 14 -17.87 23.02 -43.06
N ASP A 15 -17.63 22.20 -44.09
CA ASP A 15 -18.47 21.04 -44.45
C ASP A 15 -18.25 19.82 -43.53
N MET A 16 -17.14 19.79 -42.81
CA MET A 16 -16.74 18.75 -41.87
C MET A 16 -15.73 19.32 -40.89
N ASP A 17 -15.87 18.98 -39.61
CA ASP A 17 -14.82 19.17 -38.62
C ASP A 17 -14.43 17.84 -37.98
N PHE A 18 -13.15 17.70 -37.64
CA PHE A 18 -12.68 16.53 -36.95
C PHE A 18 -11.49 16.85 -36.06
N LYS A 19 -11.38 16.08 -35.00
CA LYS A 19 -10.36 16.22 -33.96
C LYS A 19 -9.59 14.92 -33.89
N VAL A 20 -8.27 15.00 -34.04
CA VAL A 20 -7.36 13.84 -34.00
C VAL A 20 -6.36 14.02 -32.87
N ALA A 21 -6.40 13.12 -31.90
CA ALA A 21 -5.41 13.04 -30.83
C ALA A 21 -4.62 11.73 -30.93
N GLY A 22 -3.36 11.74 -30.48
CA GLY A 22 -2.50 10.57 -30.61
C GLY A 22 -1.07 10.81 -30.18
N THR A 23 -0.31 9.72 -30.16
CA THR A 23 1.14 9.73 -29.98
C THR A 23 1.85 9.77 -31.33
N ARG A 24 3.17 9.59 -31.33
CA ARG A 24 3.93 9.37 -32.56
C ARG A 24 3.56 8.04 -33.23
N ASP A 25 3.22 7.03 -32.44
CA ASP A 25 2.99 5.66 -32.91
C ASP A 25 1.58 5.46 -33.47
N GLY A 26 0.62 6.31 -33.09
CA GLY A 26 -0.74 6.14 -33.54
C GLY A 26 -1.74 7.17 -33.03
N ILE A 27 -2.98 7.00 -33.46
CA ILE A 27 -4.13 7.78 -33.02
C ILE A 27 -4.68 7.15 -31.75
N THR A 28 -4.89 7.94 -30.71
CA THR A 28 -5.53 7.51 -29.46
C THR A 28 -7.01 7.90 -29.40
N ALA A 29 -7.39 8.98 -30.09
CA ALA A 29 -8.78 9.38 -30.24
C ALA A 29 -9.02 10.08 -31.59
N LEU A 30 -10.19 9.81 -32.17
CA LEU A 30 -10.68 10.43 -33.38
C LEU A 30 -12.15 10.79 -33.16
N GLN A 31 -12.48 12.07 -33.30
CA GLN A 31 -13.86 12.55 -33.33
C GLN A 31 -14.10 13.22 -34.68
N MET A 32 -15.22 12.91 -35.33
CA MET A 32 -15.58 13.48 -36.62
C MET A 32 -17.05 13.92 -36.60
N ASP A 33 -17.31 15.12 -37.10
CA ASP A 33 -18.65 15.62 -37.37
C ASP A 33 -18.74 16.04 -38.84
N ILE A 34 -19.69 15.46 -39.55
CA ILE A 34 -19.83 15.60 -41.00
C ILE A 34 -21.16 16.33 -41.26
N LYS A 35 -21.08 17.52 -41.85
CA LYS A 35 -22.23 18.40 -42.11
C LYS A 35 -22.80 18.23 -43.52
N ILE A 36 -22.15 17.39 -44.35
CA ILE A 36 -22.54 17.05 -45.73
C ILE A 36 -22.90 15.57 -45.90
N HIS A 37 -23.59 15.22 -46.98
CA HIS A 37 -24.08 13.85 -47.20
C HIS A 37 -22.99 12.82 -47.51
N GLU A 38 -21.93 13.20 -48.22
CA GLU A 38 -20.90 12.26 -48.68
C GLU A 38 -19.51 12.86 -48.57
N LEU A 39 -18.56 12.05 -48.09
CA LEU A 39 -17.14 12.37 -48.06
C LEU A 39 -16.34 11.23 -48.70
N SER A 40 -15.55 11.56 -49.72
CA SER A 40 -14.69 10.57 -50.37
C SER A 40 -13.61 10.06 -49.41
N ARG A 41 -13.37 8.74 -49.46
CA ARG A 41 -12.26 8.08 -48.73
C ARG A 41 -10.90 8.70 -49.04
N ASP A 42 -10.71 9.22 -50.25
CA ASP A 42 -9.45 9.86 -50.63
C ASP A 42 -9.27 11.22 -49.97
N ILE A 43 -10.34 11.98 -49.76
CA ILE A 43 -10.32 13.23 -49.00
C ILE A 43 -10.01 12.93 -47.54
N MET A 44 -10.68 11.92 -46.96
CA MET A 44 -10.44 11.50 -45.57
C MET A 44 -8.98 11.06 -45.35
N ARG A 45 -8.40 10.30 -46.30
CA ARG A 45 -6.99 9.88 -46.23
C ARG A 45 -6.04 11.08 -46.23
N LYS A 46 -6.27 12.05 -47.14
CA LYS A 46 -5.47 13.28 -47.19
C LYS A 46 -5.62 14.11 -45.92
N ALA A 47 -6.84 14.21 -45.39
CA ALA A 47 -7.13 14.95 -44.18
C ALA A 47 -6.43 14.34 -42.96
N LEU A 48 -6.46 13.02 -42.81
CA LEU A 48 -5.75 12.32 -41.74
C LEU A 48 -4.23 12.43 -41.86
N GLU A 49 -3.66 12.44 -43.07
CA GLU A 49 -2.21 12.63 -43.25
C GLU A 49 -1.77 14.05 -42.92
N GLN A 50 -2.57 15.05 -43.32
CA GLN A 50 -2.34 16.45 -42.94
C GLN A 50 -2.46 16.63 -41.42
N ALA A 51 -3.48 16.01 -40.80
CA ALA A 51 -3.64 16.00 -39.34
C ALA A 51 -2.50 15.27 -38.63
N ARG A 52 -1.96 14.18 -39.19
CA ARG A 52 -0.78 13.47 -38.66
C ARG A 52 0.42 14.40 -38.62
N THR A 53 0.68 15.11 -39.72
CA THR A 53 1.80 16.05 -39.84
C THR A 53 1.66 17.19 -38.82
N GLY A 54 0.47 17.80 -38.72
CA GLY A 54 0.20 18.84 -37.72
C GLY A 54 0.33 18.33 -36.29
N ARG A 55 -0.18 17.14 -35.98
CA ARG A 55 -0.06 16.51 -34.66
C ARG A 55 1.40 16.29 -34.26
N LEU A 56 2.22 15.76 -35.17
CA LEU A 56 3.64 15.52 -34.90
C LEU A 56 4.39 16.83 -34.66
N PHE A 57 4.09 17.87 -35.43
CA PHE A 57 4.66 19.21 -35.22
C PHE A 57 4.32 19.78 -33.83
N ILE A 58 3.06 19.67 -33.39
CA ILE A 58 2.65 20.10 -32.04
C ILE A 58 3.35 19.27 -30.97
N LEU A 59 3.42 17.95 -31.14
CA LEU A 59 4.12 17.06 -30.20
C LEU A 59 5.62 17.41 -30.09
N ASP A 60 6.28 17.71 -31.20
CA ASP A 60 7.69 18.15 -31.19
C ASP A 60 7.86 19.41 -30.32
N LYS A 61 6.94 20.38 -30.46
CA LYS A 61 6.95 21.61 -29.65
C LYS A 61 6.66 21.37 -28.16
N MET A 62 5.77 20.43 -27.84
CA MET A 62 5.54 20.03 -26.45
C MET A 62 6.79 19.38 -25.83
N LEU A 63 7.46 18.52 -26.59
CA LEU A 63 8.65 17.79 -26.16
C LEU A 63 9.91 18.69 -26.06
N GLU A 64 9.94 19.85 -26.73
CA GLU A 64 10.96 20.88 -26.48
C GLU A 64 10.92 21.39 -25.03
N VAL A 65 9.75 21.35 -24.38
CA VAL A 65 9.56 21.83 -23.00
C VAL A 65 9.63 20.71 -21.97
N LEU A 66 8.94 19.58 -22.22
CA LEU A 66 8.90 18.44 -21.29
C LEU A 66 8.90 17.12 -22.08
N LYS A 67 10.05 16.45 -22.08
CA LYS A 67 10.25 15.19 -22.82
C LYS A 67 9.65 13.98 -22.11
N GLU A 68 9.79 13.95 -20.80
CA GLU A 68 9.45 12.81 -19.95
C GLU A 68 8.71 13.31 -18.69
N PRO A 69 7.89 12.45 -18.06
CA PRO A 69 7.30 12.75 -16.76
C PRO A 69 8.39 13.11 -15.75
N ARG A 70 8.10 14.06 -14.84
CA ARG A 70 9.02 14.40 -13.75
C ARG A 70 9.15 13.21 -12.80
N GLU A 71 10.36 12.92 -12.35
CA GLU A 71 10.62 11.86 -11.36
C GLU A 71 9.93 12.16 -10.03
N GLU A 72 9.94 13.43 -9.63
CA GLU A 72 9.33 13.89 -8.39
C GLU A 72 8.04 14.66 -8.65
N ILE A 73 7.03 14.35 -7.85
CA ILE A 73 5.76 15.07 -7.80
C ILE A 73 5.98 16.40 -7.07
N SER A 74 5.25 17.45 -7.45
CA SER A 74 5.28 18.75 -6.80
C SER A 74 5.15 18.63 -5.27
N PRO A 75 5.93 19.40 -4.47
CA PRO A 75 5.81 19.39 -3.00
C PRO A 75 4.43 19.80 -2.47
N HIS A 76 3.64 20.51 -3.28
CA HIS A 76 2.30 20.95 -2.92
C HIS A 76 1.20 20.02 -3.44
N ALA A 77 1.56 19.04 -4.27
CA ALA A 77 0.62 18.04 -4.73
C ALA A 77 0.54 16.90 -3.71
N PRO A 78 -0.66 16.34 -3.44
CA PRO A 78 -0.79 15.22 -2.53
C PRO A 78 0.06 14.04 -3.01
N LYS A 79 0.97 13.58 -2.17
CA LYS A 79 1.73 12.34 -2.41
C LYS A 79 0.81 11.16 -2.11
N ILE A 80 0.78 10.19 -3.01
CA ILE A 80 0.05 8.93 -2.83
C ILE A 80 1.08 7.84 -2.63
N ILE A 81 1.25 7.39 -1.38
CA ILE A 81 2.07 6.24 -1.05
C ILE A 81 1.22 4.99 -1.19
N THR A 82 1.67 4.02 -1.97
CA THR A 82 0.99 2.73 -2.12
C THR A 82 1.84 1.64 -1.50
N ILE A 83 1.28 0.88 -0.57
CA ILE A 83 1.90 -0.30 0.03
C ILE A 83 1.00 -1.52 -0.16
N LYS A 84 1.61 -2.70 -0.20
CA LYS A 84 0.89 -3.98 -0.22
C LYS A 84 1.05 -4.67 1.14
N ILE A 85 -0.07 -5.11 1.70
CA ILE A 85 -0.15 -5.83 2.97
C ILE A 85 -0.82 -7.18 2.77
N ASN A 86 -0.75 -8.05 3.79
CA ASN A 86 -1.51 -9.28 3.83
C ASN A 86 -3.02 -8.95 3.98
N PRO A 87 -3.91 -9.47 3.10
CA PRO A 87 -5.36 -9.26 3.19
C PRO A 87 -5.97 -9.60 4.56
N ASP A 88 -5.42 -10.59 5.27
CA ASP A 88 -5.91 -10.98 6.60
C ASP A 88 -5.80 -9.86 7.63
N LYS A 89 -4.83 -8.96 7.44
CA LYS A 89 -4.53 -7.83 8.32
C LYS A 89 -5.38 -6.58 8.05
N ILE A 90 -6.17 -6.57 6.97
CA ILE A 90 -7.07 -5.45 6.64
C ILE A 90 -8.01 -5.16 7.81
N ARG A 91 -8.54 -6.21 8.45
CA ARG A 91 -9.47 -6.07 9.59
C ARG A 91 -8.85 -5.36 10.79
N GLU A 92 -7.56 -5.59 11.04
CA GLU A 92 -6.82 -4.98 12.15
C GLU A 92 -6.59 -3.49 11.91
N ILE A 93 -6.29 -3.10 10.65
CA ILE A 93 -6.06 -1.68 10.28
C ILE A 93 -7.37 -0.88 10.29
N ILE A 94 -8.46 -1.46 9.75
CA ILE A 94 -9.78 -0.80 9.76
C ILE A 94 -10.30 -0.69 11.19
N GLY A 95 -10.15 -1.76 11.97
CA GLY A 95 -10.70 -1.88 13.32
C GLY A 95 -12.24 -1.96 13.34
N PRO A 96 -12.84 -2.11 14.53
CA PRO A 96 -14.29 -2.27 14.67
C PRO A 96 -15.05 -1.05 14.13
N GLY A 97 -15.81 -1.23 13.05
CA GLY A 97 -16.60 -0.17 12.40
C GLY A 97 -15.77 0.95 11.76
N GLY A 98 -14.50 0.70 11.44
CA GLY A 98 -13.62 1.71 10.84
C GLY A 98 -13.06 2.74 11.83
N LYS A 99 -13.16 2.49 13.14
CA LYS A 99 -12.69 3.43 14.16
C LYS A 99 -11.17 3.66 14.09
N THR A 100 -10.39 2.61 13.93
CA THR A 100 -8.92 2.68 13.91
C THR A 100 -8.42 3.47 12.71
N ILE A 101 -8.90 3.14 11.51
CA ILE A 101 -8.54 3.86 10.28
C ILE A 101 -8.98 5.33 10.32
N ARG A 102 -10.18 5.63 10.84
CA ARG A 102 -10.66 7.03 10.96
C ARG A 102 -9.85 7.83 11.98
N ALA A 103 -9.51 7.22 13.12
CA ALA A 103 -8.64 7.86 14.11
C ALA A 103 -7.26 8.16 13.51
N MET A 104 -6.68 7.19 12.80
CA MET A 104 -5.39 7.36 12.13
C MET A 104 -5.43 8.47 11.09
N GLN A 105 -6.43 8.47 10.20
CA GLN A 105 -6.64 9.53 9.19
C GLN A 105 -6.79 10.91 9.83
N SER A 106 -7.55 11.01 10.94
CA SER A 106 -7.76 12.26 11.65
C SER A 106 -6.50 12.76 12.36
N GLU A 107 -5.69 11.85 12.93
CA GLU A 107 -4.47 12.18 13.66
C GLU A 107 -3.33 12.59 12.72
N THR A 108 -3.22 11.92 11.57
CA THR A 108 -2.15 12.17 10.60
C THR A 108 -2.58 13.12 9.48
N ASN A 109 -3.83 13.59 9.48
CA ASN A 109 -4.38 14.43 8.40
C ASN A 109 -4.18 13.81 7.00
N THR A 110 -4.34 12.48 6.92
CA THR A 110 -4.18 11.70 5.68
C THR A 110 -5.48 11.05 5.27
N ARG A 111 -5.58 10.68 3.99
CA ARG A 111 -6.64 9.85 3.45
C ARG A 111 -6.08 8.47 3.14
N ILE A 112 -6.57 7.47 3.86
CA ILE A 112 -6.13 6.08 3.74
C ILE A 112 -7.23 5.26 3.08
N GLU A 113 -6.96 4.68 1.92
CA GLU A 113 -7.87 3.79 1.21
C GLU A 113 -7.27 2.38 1.17
N ILE A 114 -8.07 1.38 1.51
CA ILE A 114 -7.64 -0.02 1.51
C ILE A 114 -8.53 -0.78 0.55
N ASP A 115 -7.91 -1.49 -0.39
CA ASP A 115 -8.59 -2.40 -1.32
C ASP A 115 -8.59 -3.83 -0.76
N ASP A 116 -9.56 -4.65 -1.19
CA ASP A 116 -9.73 -6.05 -0.75
C ASP A 116 -8.53 -6.92 -1.14
N SER A 117 -7.74 -6.47 -2.13
CA SER A 117 -6.49 -7.09 -2.56
C SER A 117 -5.32 -6.91 -1.57
N GLY A 118 -5.51 -6.13 -0.50
CA GLY A 118 -4.44 -5.75 0.44
C GLY A 118 -3.58 -4.59 -0.07
N ILE A 119 -4.08 -3.78 -1.00
CA ILE A 119 -3.39 -2.55 -1.43
C ILE A 119 -3.88 -1.40 -0.56
N VAL A 120 -2.95 -0.75 0.14
CA VAL A 120 -3.22 0.43 0.97
C VAL A 120 -2.63 1.66 0.29
N LYS A 121 -3.48 2.65 0.01
CA LYS A 121 -3.10 3.94 -0.55
C LYS A 121 -3.23 5.02 0.52
N ILE A 122 -2.14 5.70 0.82
CA ILE A 122 -2.07 6.80 1.77
C ILE A 122 -1.87 8.08 0.96
N ALA A 123 -2.88 8.93 0.90
CA ALA A 123 -2.82 10.23 0.28
C ALA A 123 -2.61 11.31 1.36
N ALA A 124 -1.56 12.11 1.23
CA ALA A 124 -1.23 13.17 2.17
C ALA A 124 -0.68 14.40 1.44
N VAL A 125 -0.97 15.60 1.97
CA VAL A 125 -0.41 16.85 1.44
C VAL A 125 1.02 17.07 1.93
N SER A 126 1.35 16.55 3.11
CA SER A 126 2.67 16.62 3.73
C SER A 126 3.32 15.24 3.73
N GLU A 127 4.61 15.19 3.42
CA GLU A 127 5.40 13.96 3.48
C GLU A 127 5.52 13.42 4.91
N LYS A 128 5.64 14.31 5.90
CA LYS A 128 5.69 13.92 7.32
C LYS A 128 4.41 13.23 7.78
N ASP A 129 3.27 13.70 7.29
CA ASP A 129 1.96 13.16 7.59
C ASP A 129 1.77 11.79 6.94
N ALA A 130 2.25 11.65 5.70
CA ALA A 130 2.29 10.39 4.97
C ALA A 130 3.15 9.35 5.69
N ASP A 131 4.35 9.75 6.12
CA ASP A 131 5.30 8.89 6.82
C ASP A 131 4.77 8.47 8.19
N ALA A 132 4.16 9.39 8.95
CA ALA A 132 3.54 9.08 10.23
C ALA A 132 2.37 8.09 10.09
N ALA A 133 1.55 8.23 9.03
CA ALA A 133 0.50 7.27 8.73
C ALA A 133 1.10 5.91 8.33
N LEU A 134 2.14 5.91 7.52
CA LEU A 134 2.84 4.71 7.09
C LEU A 134 3.46 3.95 8.27
N GLU A 135 4.10 4.64 9.21
CA GLU A 135 4.66 4.03 10.42
C GLU A 135 3.57 3.40 11.28
N LYS A 136 2.47 4.11 11.53
CA LYS A 136 1.33 3.54 12.28
C LYS A 136 0.76 2.28 11.62
N ILE A 137 0.63 2.28 10.29
CA ILE A 137 0.17 1.08 9.57
C ILE A 137 1.19 -0.05 9.73
N LYS A 138 2.48 0.24 9.56
CA LYS A 138 3.58 -0.73 9.73
C LYS A 138 3.58 -1.32 11.14
N GLU A 139 3.34 -0.53 12.18
CA GLU A 139 3.26 -1.02 13.56
C GLU A 139 2.11 -1.99 13.77
N ILE A 140 0.93 -1.72 13.18
CA ILE A 140 -0.23 -2.61 13.27
C ILE A 140 0.00 -3.93 12.54
N ILE A 141 0.63 -3.90 11.36
CA ILE A 141 0.89 -5.10 10.56
C ILE A 141 2.18 -5.83 10.94
N ARG A 142 2.97 -5.31 11.88
CA ARG A 142 4.29 -5.85 12.17
C ARG A 142 4.15 -7.28 12.69
N GLU A 143 4.71 -8.21 11.94
CA GLU A 143 4.65 -9.63 12.28
C GLU A 143 5.77 -10.01 13.26
N PRO A 144 5.50 -10.95 14.18
CA PRO A 144 6.52 -11.51 15.03
C PRO A 144 7.47 -12.40 14.22
N GLU A 145 8.75 -12.04 14.22
CA GLU A 145 9.78 -12.80 13.50
C GLU A 145 10.14 -14.08 14.27
N VAL A 146 10.17 -15.21 13.56
CA VAL A 146 10.64 -16.48 14.13
C VAL A 146 12.08 -16.33 14.58
N GLY A 147 12.37 -16.66 15.83
CA GLY A 147 13.68 -16.52 16.44
C GLY A 147 13.92 -15.21 17.17
N ALA A 148 13.07 -14.19 16.99
CA ALA A 148 13.19 -12.95 17.75
C ALA A 148 12.74 -13.12 19.21
N ILE A 149 13.40 -12.40 20.12
CA ILE A 149 13.08 -12.36 21.54
C ILE A 149 12.25 -11.10 21.81
N TYR A 150 11.04 -11.30 22.35
CA TYR A 150 10.14 -10.22 22.75
C TYR A 150 10.00 -10.18 24.27
N GLU A 151 9.77 -8.99 24.79
CA GLU A 151 9.35 -8.79 26.19
C GLU A 151 7.84 -8.62 26.20
N GLY A 152 7.15 -9.66 26.66
CA GLY A 152 5.68 -9.73 26.61
C GLY A 152 5.07 -9.81 28.00
N THR A 153 3.79 -9.45 28.10
CA THR A 153 3.03 -9.50 29.36
C THR A 153 2.09 -10.70 29.36
N VAL A 154 2.06 -11.46 30.46
CA VAL A 154 1.16 -12.61 30.61
C VAL A 154 -0.28 -12.10 30.73
N VAL A 155 -1.11 -12.41 29.74
CA VAL A 155 -2.52 -11.97 29.70
C VAL A 155 -3.42 -12.98 30.39
N LYS A 156 -3.13 -14.27 30.21
CA LYS A 156 -3.96 -15.35 30.75
C LYS A 156 -3.17 -16.62 31.01
N ILE A 157 -3.47 -17.30 32.10
CA ILE A 157 -2.87 -18.60 32.42
C ILE A 157 -3.90 -19.72 32.23
N MET A 158 -3.44 -20.84 31.66
CA MET A 158 -4.19 -22.10 31.50
C MET A 158 -3.38 -23.26 32.07
N ASP A 159 -4.01 -24.43 32.28
CA ASP A 159 -3.33 -25.60 32.85
C ASP A 159 -2.19 -26.13 31.97
N PHE A 160 -2.26 -25.92 30.66
CA PHE A 160 -1.27 -26.40 29.68
C PHE A 160 -0.28 -25.32 29.21
N GLY A 161 -0.44 -24.06 29.63
CA GLY A 161 0.43 -22.97 29.18
C GLY A 161 -0.02 -21.57 29.59
N ALA A 162 0.74 -20.57 29.18
CA ALA A 162 0.44 -19.16 29.43
C ALA A 162 0.35 -18.40 28.10
N PHE A 163 -0.67 -17.54 27.97
CA PHE A 163 -0.80 -16.59 26.86
C PHE A 163 -0.04 -15.32 27.20
N VAL A 164 0.88 -14.94 26.32
CA VAL A 164 1.77 -13.79 26.47
C VAL A 164 1.55 -12.85 25.29
N GLN A 165 1.17 -11.62 25.60
CA GLN A 165 1.05 -10.57 24.59
C GLN A 165 2.44 -10.01 24.30
N ILE A 166 2.90 -10.20 23.07
CA ILE A 166 4.23 -9.77 22.61
C ILE A 166 4.17 -8.45 21.83
N MET A 167 3.03 -8.16 21.20
CA MET A 167 2.77 -6.93 20.44
C MET A 167 1.29 -6.55 20.57
N PRO A 168 0.90 -5.31 20.27
CA PRO A 168 -0.52 -4.91 20.29
C PRO A 168 -1.36 -5.84 19.41
N ASN A 169 -2.39 -6.48 19.98
CA ASN A 169 -3.27 -7.46 19.33
C ASN A 169 -2.59 -8.79 18.91
N VAL A 170 -1.36 -9.07 19.34
CA VAL A 170 -0.65 -10.31 19.01
C VAL A 170 -0.29 -11.07 20.29
N ASP A 171 -0.99 -12.19 20.48
CA ASP A 171 -0.80 -13.11 21.60
C ASP A 171 -0.11 -14.40 21.13
N GLY A 172 0.84 -14.89 21.92
CA GLY A 172 1.48 -16.18 21.71
C GLY A 172 1.31 -17.11 22.90
N LEU A 173 1.36 -18.42 22.64
CA LEU A 173 1.23 -19.45 23.66
C LEU A 173 2.61 -19.97 24.06
N VAL A 174 2.92 -19.88 25.35
CA VAL A 174 4.04 -20.61 25.96
C VAL A 174 3.48 -21.90 26.55
N HIS A 175 3.84 -23.04 25.96
CA HIS A 175 3.45 -24.35 26.50
C HIS A 175 4.17 -24.61 27.84
N ILE A 176 3.57 -25.39 28.75
CA ILE A 176 4.13 -25.67 30.08
C ILE A 176 5.56 -26.22 30.04
N SER A 177 5.88 -27.04 29.03
CA SER A 177 7.21 -27.60 28.82
C SER A 177 8.26 -26.59 28.32
N GLN A 178 7.84 -25.40 27.90
CA GLN A 178 8.68 -24.34 27.35
C GLN A 178 8.79 -23.13 28.31
N LEU A 179 8.20 -23.22 29.52
CA LEU A 179 8.28 -22.18 30.55
C LEU A 179 9.64 -22.17 31.27
N ALA A 180 10.21 -23.34 31.53
CA ALA A 180 11.45 -23.50 32.29
C ALA A 180 12.27 -24.71 31.81
N PRO A 181 13.59 -24.73 32.08
CA PRO A 181 14.45 -25.85 31.72
C PRO A 181 14.18 -27.13 32.52
N HIS A 182 13.51 -27.05 33.67
CA HIS A 182 13.11 -28.18 34.51
C HIS A 182 11.63 -28.52 34.37
N ARG A 183 11.21 -29.71 34.83
CA ARG A 183 9.81 -30.14 34.76
C ARG A 183 8.96 -29.31 35.72
N VAL A 184 7.92 -28.69 35.17
CA VAL A 184 7.00 -27.80 35.89
C VAL A 184 5.69 -28.54 36.12
N ALA A 185 5.19 -28.54 37.36
CA ALA A 185 3.92 -29.18 37.70
C ALA A 185 2.71 -28.26 37.40
N LYS A 186 2.84 -26.96 37.67
CA LYS A 186 1.79 -25.95 37.38
C LYS A 186 2.39 -24.68 36.80
N VAL A 187 1.71 -24.11 35.81
CA VAL A 187 2.10 -22.85 35.16
C VAL A 187 2.14 -21.68 36.16
N SER A 188 1.19 -21.67 37.10
CA SER A 188 1.06 -20.67 38.18
C SER A 188 2.29 -20.56 39.09
N ASP A 189 3.13 -21.59 39.13
CA ASP A 189 4.31 -21.62 39.99
C ASP A 189 5.46 -20.79 39.39
N ILE A 190 5.40 -20.47 38.09
CA ILE A 190 6.49 -19.83 37.34
C ILE A 190 6.11 -18.46 36.80
N VAL A 191 4.84 -18.25 36.49
CA VAL A 191 4.32 -16.98 35.95
C VAL A 191 2.97 -16.66 36.58
N LYS A 192 2.69 -15.37 36.76
CA LYS A 192 1.39 -14.84 37.15
C LYS A 192 0.81 -13.99 36.03
N GLU A 193 -0.50 -13.83 36.02
CA GLU A 193 -1.16 -12.88 35.12
C GLU A 193 -0.66 -11.45 35.43
N GLY A 194 -0.29 -10.71 34.40
CA GLY A 194 0.35 -9.40 34.49
C GLY A 194 1.89 -9.42 34.56
N ASP A 195 2.54 -10.59 34.69
CA ASP A 195 4.00 -10.64 34.72
C ASP A 195 4.61 -10.32 33.34
N LYS A 196 5.70 -9.54 33.34
CA LYS A 196 6.53 -9.31 32.16
C LYS A 196 7.60 -10.38 32.04
N ILE A 197 7.60 -11.11 30.94
CA ILE A 197 8.57 -12.18 30.67
C ILE A 197 9.18 -12.04 29.27
N LYS A 198 10.45 -12.45 29.15
CA LYS A 198 11.13 -12.56 27.86
C LYS A 198 10.85 -13.93 27.24
N VAL A 199 10.41 -13.92 25.98
CA VAL A 199 9.97 -15.10 25.24
C VAL A 199 10.51 -15.04 23.81
N LYS A 200 10.96 -16.18 23.30
CA LYS A 200 11.43 -16.34 21.92
C LYS A 200 10.32 -16.94 21.07
N VAL A 201 10.12 -16.42 19.87
CA VAL A 201 9.20 -17.01 18.89
C VAL A 201 9.86 -18.26 18.31
N LEU A 202 9.27 -19.42 18.53
CA LEU A 202 9.76 -20.69 17.98
C LEU A 202 9.20 -20.96 16.60
N GLU A 203 7.91 -20.69 16.42
CA GLU A 203 7.18 -21.03 15.21
C GLU A 203 5.93 -20.17 15.10
N VAL A 204 5.64 -19.71 13.89
CA VAL A 204 4.35 -19.11 13.54
C VAL A 204 3.64 -20.11 12.64
N THR A 205 2.54 -20.68 13.14
CA THR A 205 1.75 -21.64 12.36
C THR A 205 0.89 -20.90 11.32
N THR A 206 0.51 -21.59 10.23
CA THR A 206 -0.33 -21.06 9.15
C THR A 206 -1.68 -20.53 9.64
N ASP A 207 -2.15 -21.01 10.79
CA ASP A 207 -3.41 -20.59 11.41
C ASP A 207 -3.25 -19.30 12.26
N GLY A 208 -2.08 -18.65 12.21
CA GLY A 208 -1.77 -17.44 12.97
C GLY A 208 -1.43 -17.68 14.45
N LYS A 209 -1.35 -18.94 14.92
CA LYS A 209 -0.95 -19.24 16.31
C LYS A 209 0.57 -19.16 16.43
N ILE A 210 1.04 -18.38 17.40
CA ILE A 210 2.46 -18.16 17.66
C ILE A 210 2.88 -19.03 18.85
N ARG A 211 3.87 -19.89 18.63
CA ARG A 211 4.49 -20.71 19.68
C ARG A 211 5.67 -19.96 20.28
N LEU A 212 5.62 -19.74 21.57
CA LEU A 212 6.62 -19.02 22.32
C LEU A 212 7.38 -19.97 23.27
N SER A 213 8.64 -19.66 23.52
CA SER A 213 9.45 -20.36 24.53
C SER A 213 10.24 -19.39 25.40
N ARG A 214 10.06 -19.54 26.71
CA ARG A 214 10.89 -18.88 27.73
C ARG A 214 12.17 -19.69 27.97
N LYS A 215 12.10 -21.01 27.85
CA LYS A 215 13.24 -21.92 27.99
C LYS A 215 14.36 -21.59 27.00
N ALA A 216 14.02 -21.36 25.73
CA ALA A 216 15.01 -21.02 24.70
C ALA A 216 15.81 -19.75 25.03
N VAL A 217 15.15 -18.74 25.63
CA VAL A 217 15.81 -17.50 26.10
C VAL A 217 16.74 -17.77 27.29
N LEU A 218 16.35 -18.66 28.20
CA LEU A 218 17.15 -19.04 29.36
C LEU A 218 18.35 -19.92 28.99
N GLU A 219 18.21 -20.77 27.98
CA GLU A 219 19.30 -21.59 27.45
C GLU A 219 20.33 -20.75 26.67
N GLU A 220 19.90 -19.76 25.90
CA GLU A 220 20.82 -18.80 25.26
C GLU A 220 21.59 -17.94 26.27
N LYS A 221 20.97 -17.59 27.40
CA LYS A 221 21.65 -16.92 28.52
C LYS A 221 22.65 -17.81 29.26
N ASN A 222 22.50 -19.13 29.19
CA ASN A 222 23.34 -20.11 29.87
C ASN A 222 24.31 -20.84 28.91
N GLY A 223 24.35 -20.46 27.63
CA GLY A 223 25.36 -20.89 26.67
C GLY A 223 26.70 -20.17 26.87
N PRO A 224 27.84 -20.71 26.37
CA PRO A 224 29.19 -20.31 26.75
C PRO A 224 29.64 -19.00 26.05
N ASN A 225 28.91 -17.91 26.22
CA ASN A 225 29.32 -16.57 25.80
C ASN A 225 28.99 -15.53 26.89
N SER A 226 29.26 -15.89 28.14
CA SER A 226 29.64 -14.94 29.17
C SER A 226 31.17 -14.79 29.18
N ASN A 227 31.65 -13.76 28.48
CA ASN A 227 32.83 -12.98 28.86
C ASN A 227 32.76 -11.62 28.16
#